data_AF-A0A7C5HXE3-F1
#
_entry.id   AF-A0A7C5HXE3-F1
#
_cell.length_a   1.000
_cell.length_b   1.000
_cell.length_c   1.000
_cell.angle_alpha   90.00
_cell.angle_beta   90.00
_cell.angle_gamma   90.00
#
_symmetry.space_group_name_H-M   'P 1'
#
loop_
_entity.id
_entity.type
_entity.pdbx_description
1 polymer ?
#
loop_
_entity_poly.entity_id
_entity_poly.type
_entity_poly.pdbx_seq_one_letter_code
_entity_poly.pdbx_strand_id
1 'polypeptide(L)' 'MNSKDLEFLREDLIGELEAINQYQDHIDEIDNEEIKKVLSHIRDDEKEHVAELIKVIRKLDEVQEEKFQKEEL' A
#
# COMPACT_ATOMS: atom_id res chain seq x y z
N MET A 1 12.79 15.36 -12.27
CA MET A 1 11.86 14.21 -12.19
C MET A 1 10.73 14.46 -13.16
N ASN A 2 10.26 13.46 -13.90
CA ASN A 2 9.06 13.66 -14.69
C ASN A 2 7.87 13.76 -13.71
N SER A 3 6.99 14.73 -13.91
CA SER A 3 5.78 14.90 -13.06
C SER A 3 4.95 13.62 -13.01
N LYS A 4 5.04 12.79 -14.05
CA LYS A 4 4.31 11.52 -14.15
C LYS A 4 4.86 10.39 -13.27
N ASP A 5 6.15 10.38 -12.95
CA ASP A 5 6.73 9.27 -12.17
C ASP A 5 6.11 9.23 -10.77
N LEU A 6 5.96 10.40 -10.15
CA LEU A 6 5.35 10.54 -8.83
C LEU A 6 3.83 10.33 -8.86
N GLU A 7 3.17 10.66 -9.97
CA GLU A 7 1.76 10.36 -10.20
C GLU A 7 1.53 8.84 -10.24
N PHE A 8 2.32 8.11 -11.04
CA PHE A 8 2.22 6.64 -11.13
C PHE A 8 2.47 5.96 -9.77
N LEU A 9 3.50 6.38 -9.03
CA LEU A 9 3.76 5.80 -7.70
C LEU A 9 2.60 6.02 -6.72
N ARG A 10 1.86 7.12 -6.85
CA ARG A 10 0.67 7.40 -6.03
C ARG A 10 -0.54 6.60 -6.48
N GLU A 11 -0.73 6.43 -7.78
CA GLU A 11 -1.76 5.54 -8.33
C GLU A 11 -1.52 4.10 -7.89
N ASP A 12 -0.28 3.62 -7.96
CA ASP A 12 0.10 2.30 -7.47
C ASP A 12 -0.17 2.17 -5.96
N LEU A 13 0.20 3.19 -5.16
CA LEU A 13 -0.07 3.20 -3.72
C LEU A 13 -1.57 3.14 -3.39
N ILE A 14 -2.41 3.82 -4.19
CA ILE A 14 -3.87 3.74 -4.06
C ILE A 14 -4.33 2.31 -4.35
N GLY A 15 -3.83 1.70 -5.43
CA GLY A 15 -4.15 0.32 -5.80
C GLY A 15 -3.82 -0.68 -4.69
N GLU A 16 -2.65 -0.58 -4.08
CA GLU A 16 -2.27 -1.49 -2.99
C GLU A 16 -3.16 -1.31 -1.74
N LEU A 17 -3.51 -0.07 -1.39
CA LEU A 17 -4.44 0.20 -0.27
C LEU A 17 -5.86 -0.32 -0.56
N GLU A 18 -6.34 -0.20 -1.79
CA GLU A 18 -7.62 -0.77 -2.22
C GLU A 18 -7.58 -2.30 -2.15
N ALA A 19 -6.50 -2.94 -2.62
CA ALA A 19 -6.31 -4.37 -2.55
C ALA A 19 -6.31 -4.89 -1.12
N ILE A 20 -5.61 -4.22 -0.19
CA ILE A 20 -5.61 -4.55 1.24
C ILE A 20 -7.03 -4.60 1.80
N ASN A 21 -7.82 -3.55 1.56
CA ASN A 21 -9.19 -3.46 2.06
C ASN A 21 -10.08 -4.52 1.41
N GLN A 22 -9.99 -4.68 0.10
CA GLN A 22 -10.78 -5.68 -0.64
C GLN A 22 -10.51 -7.10 -0.15
N TYR A 23 -9.24 -7.47 0.06
CA TYR A 23 -8.91 -8.79 0.59
C TYR A 23 -9.38 -8.97 2.03
N GLN A 24 -9.30 -7.92 2.86
CA GLN A 24 -9.82 -7.96 4.22
C GLN A 24 -11.33 -8.22 4.23
N ASP A 25 -12.10 -7.46 3.46
CA ASP A 25 -13.56 -7.62 3.36
C ASP A 25 -13.92 -9.04 2.90
N HIS A 26 -13.22 -9.57 1.89
CA HIS A 26 -13.42 -10.94 1.44
C HIS A 26 -13.09 -11.99 2.51
N ILE A 27 -11.99 -11.82 3.25
CA ILE A 27 -11.59 -12.74 4.34
C ILE A 27 -12.67 -12.80 5.42
N ASP A 28 -13.30 -11.67 5.72
CA ASP A 28 -14.34 -11.56 6.75
C ASP A 28 -15.66 -12.22 6.35
N GLU A 29 -15.96 -12.31 5.04
CA GLU A 29 -17.19 -12.91 4.52
C GLU A 29 -17.07 -14.38 4.09
N ILE A 30 -15.87 -14.83 3.72
CA ILE A 30 -15.65 -16.20 3.23
C ILE A 30 -15.66 -17.19 4.40
N ASP A 31 -16.24 -18.39 4.23
CA ASP A 31 -16.17 -19.46 5.25
C ASP A 31 -15.00 -20.43 5.03
N ASN A 32 -14.50 -20.53 3.80
CA ASN A 32 -13.46 -21.50 3.44
C ASN A 32 -12.08 -21.05 3.94
N GLU A 33 -11.53 -21.82 4.89
CA GLU A 33 -10.24 -21.53 5.54
C GLU A 33 -9.03 -21.60 4.59
N GLU A 34 -9.07 -22.44 3.55
CA GLU A 34 -7.99 -22.49 2.56
C GLU A 34 -7.95 -21.19 1.74
N ILE A 35 -9.12 -20.68 1.34
CA ILE A 35 -9.23 -19.40 0.63
C ILE A 35 -8.78 -18.25 1.53
N LYS A 36 -9.25 -18.19 2.79
CA LYS A 36 -8.81 -17.17 3.75
C LYS A 36 -7.30 -17.14 3.91
N LYS A 37 -6.66 -18.31 3.99
CA LYS A 37 -5.21 -18.40 4.14
C LYS A 37 -4.48 -17.79 2.94
N VAL A 38 -4.94 -18.08 1.73
CA VAL A 38 -4.36 -17.52 0.51
C VAL A 38 -4.58 -16.00 0.46
N LEU A 39 -5.81 -15.53 0.69
CA LEU A 39 -6.10 -14.09 0.66
C LEU A 39 -5.36 -13.32 1.76
N SER A 40 -5.19 -13.91 2.95
CA SER A 40 -4.43 -13.29 4.05
C SER A 40 -2.97 -13.10 3.68
N HIS A 41 -2.36 -14.09 3.02
CA HIS A 41 -0.98 -13.96 2.52
C HIS A 41 -0.88 -12.83 1.50
N ILE A 42 -1.75 -12.82 0.48
CA ILE A 42 -1.72 -11.79 -0.56
C ILE A 42 -1.93 -10.39 0.04
N ARG A 43 -2.94 -10.21 0.92
CA ARG A 43 -3.19 -8.95 1.63
C ARG A 43 -1.96 -8.46 2.40
N ASP A 44 -1.21 -9.37 3.00
CA ASP A 44 -0.03 -9.02 3.78
C ASP A 44 1.18 -8.68 2.88
N ASP A 45 1.29 -9.28 1.69
CA ASP A 45 2.25 -8.85 0.66
C ASP A 45 1.94 -7.43 0.17
N GLU A 46 0.66 -7.07 -0.05
CA GLU A 46 0.31 -5.71 -0.48
C GLU A 46 0.68 -4.64 0.58
N LYS A 47 0.68 -5.00 1.87
CA LYS A 47 1.18 -4.09 2.93
C LYS A 47 2.69 -3.86 2.82
N GLU A 48 3.45 -4.85 2.37
CA GLU A 48 4.87 -4.67 2.05
C GLU A 48 5.03 -3.75 0.84
N HIS A 49 4.25 -3.95 -0.22
CA HIS A 49 4.25 -3.07 -1.40
C HIS A 49 3.92 -1.61 -1.05
N VAL A 50 2.93 -1.37 -0.18
CA VAL A 50 2.63 -0.03 0.37
C VAL A 50 3.88 0.59 1.01
N ALA A 51 4.61 -0.16 1.83
CA ALA A 51 5.82 0.34 2.48
C ALA A 51 6.94 0.65 1.47
N GLU A 52 7.13 -0.18 0.46
CA GLU A 52 8.10 0.04 -0.61
C GLU A 52 7.77 1.30 -1.44
N LEU A 53 6.50 1.48 -1.83
CA LEU A 53 6.03 2.63 -2.58
C LEU A 53 6.18 3.92 -1.77
N ILE A 54 5.75 3.92 -0.50
CA ILE A 54 5.92 5.08 0.40
C ILE A 54 7.40 5.45 0.53
N LYS A 55 8.31 4.48 0.67
CA LYS A 55 9.74 4.74 0.75
C LYS A 55 10.28 5.44 -0.51
N VAL A 56 9.83 5.05 -1.69
CA VAL A 56 10.23 5.72 -2.94
C VAL A 56 9.60 7.12 -3.00
N ILE A 57 8.32 7.25 -2.72
CA ILE A 57 7.61 8.55 -2.70
C ILE A 57 8.31 9.54 -1.77
N ARG A 58 8.67 9.12 -0.54
CA ARG A 58 9.42 9.92 0.43
C ARG A 58 10.75 10.43 -0.13
N LYS A 59 11.47 9.59 -0.88
CA LYS A 59 12.73 10.00 -1.53
C LYS A 59 12.51 11.03 -2.65
N LEU A 60 11.34 11.01 -3.28
CA LEU A 60 11.06 11.74 -4.50
C LEU A 60 10.23 13.03 -4.28
N ASP A 61 9.47 13.13 -3.19
CA ASP A 61 8.68 14.30 -2.82
C ASP A 61 9.19 14.90 -1.50
N GLU A 62 9.97 15.98 -1.61
CA GLU A 62 10.56 16.69 -0.47
C GLU A 62 9.49 17.20 0.52
N VAL A 63 8.35 17.68 0.01
CA VAL A 63 7.27 18.18 0.88
C VAL A 63 6.63 17.04 1.65
N GLN A 64 6.41 15.90 1.01
CA GLN A 64 5.86 14.72 1.67
C GLN A 64 6.84 14.15 2.70
N GLU A 65 8.15 14.13 2.40
CA GLU A 65 9.18 13.75 3.38
C GLU A 65 9.21 14.67 4.60
N GLU A 66 9.15 15.99 4.40
CA GLU A 66 9.04 16.95 5.51
C GLU A 66 7.82 16.67 6.40
N LYS A 67 6.68 16.26 5.80
CA LYS A 67 5.51 15.84 6.58
C LYS A 67 5.77 14.55 7.34
N PHE A 68 6.37 13.54 6.71
CA PHE A 68 6.70 12.28 7.39
C PHE A 68 7.62 12.51 8.59
N GLN A 69 8.72 13.27 8.41
CA GLN A 69 9.65 13.59 9.51
C GLN A 69 8.98 14.37 10.65
N LYS A 70 7.98 15.20 10.35
CA LYS A 70 7.23 15.95 11.36
C LYS A 70 6.30 15.07 12.19
N GLU A 71 5.74 14.01 11.60
CA GLU A 71 4.73 13.15 12.23
C GLU A 71 5.32 11.82 12.77
N GLU A 72 6.58 11.49 12.44
CA GLU A 72 7.32 10.40 13.09
C GLU A 72 7.48 10.70 14.59
N LEU A 73 6.94 9.81 15.44
CA LEU A 73 6.96 9.89 16.90
C LEU A 73 8.29 9.40 17.49
#